data_AF-A0A7Z2K428-F1
#
_entry.id   AF-A0A7Z2K428-F1
#
_cell.length_a   1.000
_cell.length_b   1.000
_cell.length_c   1.000
_cell.angle_alpha   90.00
_cell.angle_beta   90.00
_cell.angle_gamma   90.00
#
_symmetry.space_group_name_H-M   'P 1'
#
loop_
_entity.id
_entity.type
_entity.pdbx_description
1 polymer ?
#
loop_
_entity_poly.entity_id
_entity_poly.type
_entity_poly.pdbx_seq_one_letter_code
_entity_poly.pdbx_strand_id
1 'polypeptide(L)' 'MSQQLLSKYTKVLYQALVAIQFIKQHKEKACDIRQISILTGFSEEAILEAMEFGEYEQHNRHGKAL' A
#
# COMPACT_ATOMS: atom_id res chain seq x y z
N MET A 1 4.28 -22.03 -0.27
CA MET A 1 5.19 -20.90 -0.57
C MET A 1 4.46 -19.62 -1.04
N SER A 2 3.13 -19.62 -1.19
CA SER A 2 2.36 -18.46 -1.69
C SER A 2 1.94 -17.44 -0.62
N GLN A 3 1.55 -17.87 0.59
CA GLN A 3 0.98 -16.97 1.60
C GLN A 3 1.96 -15.95 2.19
N GLN A 4 3.24 -16.30 2.37
CA GLN A 4 4.24 -15.37 2.92
C GLN A 4 4.59 -14.24 1.95
N LEU A 5 4.61 -14.53 0.65
CA LEU A 5 4.85 -13.54 -0.40
C LEU A 5 3.67 -12.56 -0.48
N LEU A 6 2.44 -13.09 -0.51
CA LEU A 6 1.21 -12.31 -0.44
C LEU A 6 1.21 -11.37 0.78
N SER A 7 1.47 -11.91 1.97
CA SER A 7 1.49 -11.12 3.21
C SER A 7 2.54 -9.99 3.21
N LYS A 8 3.73 -10.22 2.61
CA LYS A 8 4.78 -9.21 2.49
C LYS A 8 4.31 -8.04 1.62
N TYR A 9 3.74 -8.32 0.45
CA TYR A 9 3.23 -7.27 -0.44
C TYR A 9 2.01 -6.57 0.15
N THR A 10 1.11 -7.27 0.85
CA THR A 10 -0.05 -6.65 1.52
C THR A 10 0.37 -5.61 2.54
N LYS A 11 1.43 -5.87 3.33
CA LYS A 11 1.91 -4.90 4.34
C LYS A 11 2.51 -3.65 3.69
N VAL A 12 3.36 -3.82 2.67
CA VAL A 12 3.99 -2.69 1.96
C VAL A 12 2.92 -1.86 1.24
N LEU A 13 1.98 -2.53 0.56
CA LEU A 13 0.88 -1.89 -0.15
C LEU A 13 -0.02 -1.10 0.81
N TYR A 14 -0.40 -1.67 1.95
CA TYR A 14 -1.22 -0.96 2.93
C TYR A 14 -0.54 0.32 3.43
N GLN A 15 0.74 0.23 3.81
CA GLN A 15 1.49 1.40 4.29
C GLN A 15 1.66 2.46 3.19
N ALA A 16 1.92 2.03 1.95
CA ALA A 16 1.99 2.93 0.80
C ALA A 16 0.66 3.66 0.56
N LEU A 17 -0.48 2.97 0.63
CA LEU A 17 -1.81 3.57 0.47
C LEU A 17 -2.11 4.60 1.56
N VAL A 18 -1.76 4.32 2.82
CA VAL A 18 -1.91 5.27 3.94
C VAL A 18 -1.04 6.51 3.72
N ALA A 19 0.21 6.34 3.31
CA ALA A 19 1.11 7.46 3.01
C ALA A 19 0.60 8.33 1.84
N ILE A 20 0.07 7.71 0.78
CA ILE A 20 -0.54 8.44 -0.35
C ILE A 20 -1.73 9.28 0.11
N GLN A 21 -2.61 8.73 0.95
CA GLN A 21 -3.74 9.48 1.50
C GLN A 21 -3.27 10.67 2.33
N PHE A 22 -2.26 10.46 3.18
CA PHE A 22 -1.67 11.53 3.98
C PHE A 22 -1.07 12.65 3.12
N ILE A 23 -0.28 12.32 2.09
CA ILE A 23 0.32 13.30 1.17
C ILE A 23 -0.76 14.11 0.46
N LYS A 24 -1.80 13.45 -0.06
CA LYS A 24 -2.92 14.09 -0.77
C LYS A 24 -3.72 15.02 0.13
N GLN A 25 -3.84 14.71 1.42
CA GLN A 25 -4.57 15.53 2.39
C GLN A 25 -3.78 16.77 2.82
N HIS A 26 -2.45 16.69 2.91
CA HIS A 26 -1.65 17.70 3.61
C HIS A 26 -0.68 18.50 2.73
N LYS A 27 -0.24 18.01 1.57
CA LYS A 27 0.92 18.61 0.88
C LYS A 27 0.68 18.95 -0.59
N GLU A 28 0.23 18.03 -1.44
CA GLU A 28 0.25 18.24 -2.90
C GLU A 28 -0.86 17.47 -3.65
N LYS A 29 -1.27 17.97 -4.83
CA LYS A 29 -2.16 17.23 -5.76
C LYS A 29 -1.46 16.02 -6.39
N ALA A 30 -0.13 16.05 -6.49
CA ALA A 30 0.70 14.97 -7.02
C ALA A 30 1.41 14.25 -5.85
N CYS A 31 1.51 12.93 -5.93
CA CYS A 31 2.17 12.11 -4.93
C CYS A 31 3.39 11.47 -5.60
N ASP A 32 4.59 11.83 -5.15
CA ASP A 32 5.85 11.24 -5.63
C ASP A 32 6.20 9.99 -4.80
N ILE A 33 6.69 8.95 -5.46
CA ILE A 33 7.10 7.70 -4.81
C ILE A 33 8.23 7.91 -3.80
N ARG A 34 9.09 8.90 -4.02
CA ARG A 34 10.14 9.29 -3.05
C ARG A 34 9.54 9.73 -1.72
N GLN A 35 8.43 10.47 -1.76
CA GLN A 35 7.74 10.90 -0.55
C GLN A 35 7.12 9.71 0.20
N ILE A 36 6.57 8.74 -0.54
CA ILE A 36 6.02 7.50 0.03
C ILE A 36 7.14 6.69 0.68
N SER A 37 8.30 6.55 0.02
CA SER A 37 9.50 5.88 0.53
C SER A 37 9.96 6.51 1.86
N ILE A 38 10.09 7.83 1.90
CA ILE A 38 10.48 8.57 3.13
C ILE A 38 9.48 8.33 4.27
N LEU A 39 8.17 8.34 3.98
CA LEU A 39 7.14 8.19 5.01
C LEU A 39 7.00 6.76 5.51
N THR A 40 7.21 5.77 4.65
CA THR A 40 6.96 4.35 4.98
C THR A 40 8.23 3.60 5.39
N GLY A 41 9.41 4.11 5.03
CA GLY A 41 10.71 3.45 5.24
C GLY A 41 10.98 2.28 4.29
N PHE A 42 10.12 2.04 3.30
CA PHE A 42 10.34 1.02 2.27
C PHE A 42 11.09 1.61 1.07
N SER A 43 11.93 0.79 0.43
CA SER A 43 12.56 1.14 -0.85
C SER A 43 11.51 1.41 -1.92
N GLU A 44 11.82 2.29 -2.87
CA GLU A 44 10.94 2.62 -4.00
C GLU A 44 10.55 1.37 -4.80
N GLU A 45 11.49 0.44 -4.99
CA GLU A 45 11.26 -0.83 -5.70
C GLU A 45 10.23 -1.70 -5.00
N ALA A 46 10.35 -1.88 -3.68
CA ALA A 46 9.39 -2.65 -2.89
C ALA A 46 7.98 -2.04 -2.93
N ILE A 47 7.88 -0.70 -3.00
CA ILE A 47 6.60 0.00 -3.13
C ILE A 47 6.00 -0.25 -4.52
N LEU A 48 6.80 -0.12 -5.58
CA LEU A 48 6.37 -0.40 -6.95
C LEU A 48 5.91 -1.86 -7.11
N GLU A 49 6.72 -2.82 -6.64
CA GLU A 49 6.35 -4.23 -6.66
C GLU A 49 5.05 -4.49 -5.89
N ALA A 50 4.88 -3.86 -4.72
CA ALA A 50 3.65 -4.00 -3.95
C ALA A 50 2.44 -3.33 -4.62
N MET A 51 2.63 -2.25 -5.39
CA MET A 51 1.57 -1.63 -6.18
C MET A 51 1.19 -2.44 -7.42
N GLU A 52 2.15 -3.13 -8.02
CA GLU A 52 1.96 -3.95 -9.23
C GLU A 52 1.39 -5.34 -8.90
N PHE A 53 1.88 -5.98 -7.84
CA PHE A 53 1.58 -7.38 -7.50
C PHE A 53 0.86 -7.56 -6.16
N GLY A 54 0.71 -6.51 -5.36
CA GLY A 54 0.05 -6.61 -4.08
C GLY A 54 -1.46 -6.76 -4.22
N GLU A 55 -1.98 -7.84 -3.68
CA GLU A 55 -3.42 -8.00 -3.48
C GLU A 55 -3.78 -7.39 -2.12
N TYR A 56 -4.43 -6.23 -2.14
CA TYR A 56 -5.12 -5.73 -0.96
C TYR A 56 -6.44 -6.48 -0.83
N GLU A 57 -6.37 -7.63 -0.16
CA GLU A 57 -7.54 -8.36 0.27
C GLU A 57 -8.38 -7.47 1.21
N GLN A 58 -9.36 -6.76 0.65
CA GLN A 58 -10.49 -6.23 1.42
C GLN A 58 -11.34 -7.41 1.90
N HIS A 59 -10.79 -8.30 2.74
CA HIS A 59 -11.60 -9.29 3.43
C HIS A 59 -12.55 -8.54 4.38
N ASN A 60 -13.81 -8.48 3.96
CA ASN A 60 -14.96 -8.64 4.83
C ASN A 60 -15.07 -7.67 6.02
N ARG A 61 -15.23 -6.36 5.75
CA ARG A 61 -16.10 -5.52 6.62
C ARG A 61 -17.56 -5.48 6.19
N HIS A 62 -17.94 -6.17 5.11
CA HIS A 62 -19.33 -6.39 4.73
C HIS A 62 -19.60 -7.85 4.35
N GLY A 63 -19.07 -8.78 5.14
CA GLY A 63 -19.60 -10.13 5.21
C GLY A 63 -20.92 -10.13 5.99
N LYS A 64 -22.01 -9.65 5.37
CA LYS A 64 -23.35 -10.19 5.61
C LYS A 64 -24.23 -9.95 4.40
N ALA A 65 -24.57 -11.07 3.78
CA ALA A 65 -25.64 -11.23 2.81
C ALA A 65 -26.93 -10.56 3.29
N LEU A 66 -27.56 -9.83 2.37
CA LEU A 66 -28.91 -10.07 1.84
C LEU A 66 -29.02 -9.36 0.49
#